data_AF-C4JZX6-F1
#
_entry.id   AF-C4JZX6-F1
#
_cell.length_a   1.000
_cell.length_b   1.000
_cell.length_c   1.000
_cell.angle_alpha   90.00
_cell.angle_beta   90.00
_cell.angle_gamma   90.00
#
_symmetry.space_group_name_H-M   'P 1'
#
loop_
_entity.id
_entity.type
_entity.pdbx_description
1 polymer ?
#
loop_
_entity_poly.entity_id
_entity_poly.type
_entity_poly.pdbx_seq_one_letter_code
_entity_poly.pdbx_strand_id
1 'polypeptide(L)'
;MKLLSYLRTQALEWWQGLPLPALDRDSSPTFQTWSKFDESSCQWAIVDSTSTQENLSEDIVPASDPKLVLITWNVDSAAPRPEARISAVISYIQRVHPAVDILFFQEVSRPALLAILAIPWIREHWYLSDADTVNCRTQSFTSVTLMSKSRFTELNSIPNRISLGPVWRVKYPSHFDRDALCCDILLPSSSSSLPNSVLPQEN
;
A
#
# COMPACT_ATOMS: atom_id res chain seq x y z
N MET A 1 19.24 -32.62 -19.61
CA MET A 1 18.65 -32.05 -18.38
C MET A 1 19.67 -31.68 -17.28
N LYS A 2 20.85 -32.33 -17.18
CA LYS A 2 21.85 -32.03 -16.11
C LYS A 2 22.65 -30.72 -16.28
N LEU A 3 22.83 -30.23 -17.51
CA LEU A 3 23.62 -29.02 -17.79
C LEU A 3 22.89 -27.74 -17.35
N LEU A 4 21.58 -27.65 -17.60
CA LEU A 4 20.74 -26.53 -17.20
C LEU A 4 20.60 -26.43 -15.67
N SER A 5 20.51 -27.57 -14.98
CA SER A 5 20.49 -27.60 -13.51
C SER A 5 21.83 -27.16 -12.93
N TYR A 6 22.95 -27.58 -13.52
CA TYR A 6 24.29 -27.20 -13.05
C TYR A 6 24.55 -25.70 -13.20
N LEU A 7 24.20 -25.12 -14.36
CA LEU A 7 24.29 -23.67 -14.59
C LEU A 7 23.36 -22.89 -13.64
N ARG A 8 22.18 -23.43 -13.33
CA ARG A 8 21.26 -22.83 -12.35
C ARG A 8 21.83 -22.88 -10.92
N THR A 9 22.45 -23.99 -10.53
CA THR A 9 23.08 -24.12 -9.21
C THR A 9 24.29 -23.21 -9.07
N GLN A 10 25.15 -23.12 -10.10
CA GLN A 10 26.27 -22.18 -10.12
C GLN A 10 25.82 -20.72 -10.10
N ALA A 11 24.75 -20.39 -10.84
CA ALA A 11 24.14 -19.07 -10.74
C ALA A 11 23.64 -18.82 -9.31
N LEU A 12 22.89 -19.73 -8.72
CA LEU A 12 22.38 -19.56 -7.34
C LEU A 12 23.50 -19.41 -6.30
N GLU A 13 24.58 -20.19 -6.39
CA GLU A 13 25.76 -20.09 -5.51
C GLU A 13 26.50 -18.75 -5.71
N TRP A 14 26.66 -18.32 -6.97
CA TRP A 14 27.25 -17.01 -7.30
C TRP A 14 26.37 -15.84 -6.79
N TRP A 15 25.05 -15.95 -6.92
CA TRP A 15 24.08 -14.97 -6.41
C TRP A 15 24.05 -14.91 -4.89
N GLN A 16 24.23 -16.04 -4.20
CA GLN A 16 24.28 -16.11 -2.73
C GLN A 16 25.61 -15.58 -2.16
N GLY A 17 26.70 -15.67 -2.92
CA GLY A 17 28.03 -15.17 -2.54
C GLY A 17 28.30 -13.70 -2.89
N LEU A 18 27.42 -13.06 -3.67
CA LEU A 18 27.56 -11.66 -4.06
C LEU A 18 27.25 -10.74 -2.88
N PRO A 19 28.21 -9.92 -2.40
CA PRO A 19 27.90 -8.92 -1.37
C PRO A 19 26.79 -8.02 -1.88
N LEU A 20 25.85 -7.67 -1.00
CA LEU A 20 24.80 -6.71 -1.36
C LEU A 20 25.46 -5.42 -1.88
N PRO A 21 24.85 -4.75 -2.87
CA PRO A 21 25.33 -3.44 -3.31
C PRO A 21 25.52 -2.54 -2.08
N ALA A 22 26.60 -1.75 -2.04
CA ALA A 22 26.78 -0.80 -0.94
C ALA A 22 25.52 0.08 -0.86
N LEU A 23 24.97 0.25 0.36
CA LEU A 23 23.89 1.20 0.55
C LEU A 23 24.46 2.57 0.21
N ASP A 24 23.89 3.24 -0.79
CA ASP A 24 24.16 4.66 -0.99
C ASP A 24 23.80 5.36 0.31
N ARG A 25 24.68 6.20 0.86
CA ARG A 25 24.57 6.68 2.27
C ARG A 25 23.26 7.42 2.57
N ASP A 26 22.50 7.77 1.55
CA ASP A 26 21.21 8.43 1.61
C ASP A 26 20.07 7.50 1.17
N SER A 27 19.74 6.48 1.97
CA SER A 27 18.48 5.72 1.83
C SER A 27 17.27 6.52 2.34
N SER A 28 17.16 7.76 1.87
CA SER A 28 16.11 8.69 2.28
C SER A 28 14.75 8.19 1.78
N PRO A 29 13.68 8.30 2.59
CA PRO A 29 12.32 8.02 2.15
C PRO A 29 11.96 8.81 0.89
N THR A 30 11.49 8.11 -0.14
CA THR A 30 10.92 8.74 -1.34
C THR A 30 9.40 8.74 -1.20
N PHE A 31 8.83 9.89 -0.84
CA PHE A 31 7.39 10.04 -0.73
C PHE A 31 6.72 10.02 -2.11
N GLN A 32 5.54 9.40 -2.16
CA GLN A 32 4.68 9.36 -3.34
C GLN A 32 3.24 9.65 -2.90
N THR A 33 2.34 9.75 -3.88
CA THR A 33 0.92 10.06 -3.63
C THR A 33 0.04 8.84 -3.80
N TRP A 34 -1.10 8.84 -3.12
CA TRP A 34 -2.17 7.89 -3.41
C TRP A 34 -2.87 8.27 -4.72
N SER A 35 -3.48 7.28 -5.36
CA SER A 35 -4.28 7.47 -6.57
C SER A 35 -5.68 6.88 -6.41
N LYS A 36 -6.67 7.56 -6.97
CA LYS A 36 -8.06 7.07 -7.10
C LYS A 36 -8.51 7.16 -8.55
N PHE A 37 -9.34 6.23 -9.00
CA PHE A 37 -9.90 6.32 -10.34
C PHE A 37 -10.98 7.41 -10.36
N ASP A 38 -10.86 8.35 -11.29
CA ASP A 38 -11.88 9.35 -11.60
C ASP A 38 -12.67 8.88 -12.82
N GLU A 39 -13.95 8.55 -12.59
CA GLU A 39 -14.84 8.08 -13.65
C GLU A 39 -15.11 9.15 -14.71
N SER A 40 -15.09 10.43 -14.33
CA SER A 40 -15.42 11.53 -15.24
C SER A 40 -14.35 11.73 -16.31
N SER A 41 -13.08 11.63 -15.93
CA SER A 41 -11.93 11.68 -16.85
C SER A 41 -11.50 10.32 -17.37
N CYS A 42 -12.05 9.22 -16.81
CA CYS A 42 -11.62 7.85 -17.08
C CYS A 42 -10.11 7.64 -16.85
N GLN A 43 -9.54 8.32 -15.86
CA GLN A 43 -8.11 8.27 -15.52
C GLN A 43 -7.90 8.07 -14.02
N TRP A 44 -6.70 7.63 -13.65
CA TRP A 44 -6.27 7.65 -12.26
C TRP A 44 -5.83 9.08 -11.88
N ALA A 45 -6.46 9.64 -10.86
CA ALA A 45 -6.18 10.96 -10.32
C ALA A 45 -5.41 10.85 -8.99
N ILE A 46 -4.50 11.78 -8.78
CA ILE A 46 -3.74 11.90 -7.54
C ILE A 46 -4.67 12.32 -6.40
N VAL A 47 -4.43 11.75 -5.22
CA VAL A 47 -5.05 12.13 -3.95
C VAL A 47 -4.01 12.88 -3.12
N ASP A 48 -4.33 14.12 -2.76
CA ASP A 48 -3.50 14.91 -1.86
C ASP A 48 -3.64 14.40 -0.42
N SER A 49 -2.65 13.63 0.02
CA SER A 49 -2.54 13.13 1.41
C SER A 49 -1.43 13.82 2.20
N THR A 50 -0.84 14.90 1.66
CA THR A 50 0.37 15.55 2.17
C THR A 50 0.13 16.83 2.96
N SER A 51 -1.13 17.17 3.31
CA SER A 51 -1.34 18.34 4.17
C SER A 51 -0.76 18.08 5.56
N THR A 52 0.35 18.76 5.85
CA THR A 52 1.13 18.76 7.08
C THR A 52 0.23 18.81 8.32
N GLN A 53 0.48 17.93 9.27
CA GLN A 53 -0.05 18.01 10.63
C GLN A 53 0.39 19.33 11.27
N GLU A 54 -0.43 20.36 11.18
CA GLU A 54 -0.39 21.48 12.12
C GLU A 54 -1.50 21.26 13.14
N ASN A 55 -1.09 20.97 14.40
CA ASN A 55 -1.89 20.88 15.62
C ASN A 55 -2.66 19.57 15.89
N LEU A 56 -1.96 18.54 16.35
CA LEU A 56 -2.55 17.52 17.23
C LEU A 56 -1.93 17.66 18.61
N SER A 57 -2.56 18.49 19.44
CA SER A 57 -2.24 18.63 20.87
C SER A 57 -2.60 17.37 21.65
N GLU A 58 -1.82 17.14 22.71
CA GLU A 58 -1.86 16.02 23.64
C GLU A 58 -3.24 15.84 24.32
N ASP A 59 -3.84 14.68 24.10
CA ASP A 59 -4.76 13.90 24.95
C ASP A 59 -5.72 13.10 24.05
N ILE A 60 -5.13 12.18 23.28
CA ILE A 60 -5.88 11.28 22.40
C ILE A 60 -6.22 10.02 23.20
N VAL A 61 -7.45 9.95 23.71
CA VAL A 61 -8.04 8.65 24.02
C VAL A 61 -8.18 7.91 22.69
N PRO A 62 -7.67 6.66 22.53
CA PRO A 62 -7.86 5.93 21.30
C PRO A 62 -9.36 5.65 21.14
N ALA A 63 -9.96 6.19 20.08
CA ALA A 63 -11.22 5.68 19.58
C ALA A 63 -11.08 4.16 19.39
N SER A 64 -12.12 3.38 19.72
CA SER A 64 -12.18 1.91 19.66
C SER A 64 -11.20 1.32 18.63
N ASP A 65 -10.27 0.49 19.11
CA ASP A 65 -9.25 -0.19 18.29
C ASP A 65 -9.89 -0.79 17.01
N PRO A 66 -9.64 -0.20 15.83
CA PRO A 66 -10.32 -0.64 14.63
C PRO A 66 -9.70 -1.95 14.17
N LYS A 67 -10.48 -3.04 14.25
CA LYS A 67 -10.13 -4.29 13.58
C LYS A 67 -10.04 -4.02 12.07
N LEU A 68 -8.90 -4.40 11.48
CA LEU A 68 -8.62 -4.30 10.06
C LEU A 68 -8.26 -5.68 9.51
N VAL A 69 -8.71 -5.96 8.29
CA VAL A 69 -8.42 -7.19 7.57
C VAL A 69 -7.40 -6.89 6.48
N LEU A 70 -6.25 -7.54 6.57
CA LEU A 70 -5.13 -7.39 5.63
C LEU A 70 -4.90 -8.67 4.85
N ILE A 71 -4.63 -8.54 3.55
CA ILE A 71 -4.00 -9.60 2.75
C ILE A 71 -2.66 -9.12 2.25
N THR A 72 -1.65 -9.99 2.38
CA THR A 72 -0.35 -9.83 1.73
C THR A 72 -0.10 -11.00 0.79
N TRP A 73 0.32 -10.73 -0.45
CA TRP A 73 0.54 -11.77 -1.45
C TRP A 73 1.64 -11.39 -2.44
N ASN A 74 2.72 -12.18 -2.47
CA ASN A 74 3.70 -12.14 -3.54
C ASN A 74 3.11 -12.81 -4.79
N VAL A 75 2.86 -12.04 -5.84
CA VAL A 75 2.17 -12.51 -7.04
C VAL A 75 3.10 -13.10 -8.09
N ASP A 76 4.40 -13.23 -7.79
CA ASP A 76 5.43 -13.83 -8.63
C ASP A 76 5.45 -13.22 -10.04
N SER A 77 6.33 -12.22 -10.21
CA SER A 77 6.48 -11.47 -11.45
C SER A 77 6.98 -12.31 -12.63
N ALA A 78 7.68 -13.42 -12.34
CA ALA A 78 8.31 -14.27 -13.34
C ALA A 78 7.36 -15.37 -13.84
N ALA A 79 6.26 -15.63 -13.13
CA ALA A 79 5.32 -16.66 -13.53
C ALA A 79 4.51 -16.28 -14.80
N PRO A 80 4.15 -17.27 -15.63
CA PRO A 80 3.48 -17.04 -16.90
C PRO A 80 2.05 -16.53 -16.71
N ARG A 81 1.54 -15.80 -17.72
CA ARG A 81 0.18 -15.22 -17.76
C ARG A 81 -0.11 -14.29 -16.57
N PRO A 82 0.72 -13.24 -16.35
CA PRO A 82 0.59 -12.35 -15.19
C PRO A 82 -0.81 -11.71 -15.07
N GLU A 83 -1.43 -11.30 -16.18
CA GLU A 83 -2.77 -10.70 -16.19
C GLU A 83 -3.85 -11.67 -15.71
N ALA A 84 -3.89 -12.88 -16.29
CA ALA A 84 -4.88 -13.88 -15.91
C ALA A 84 -4.73 -14.31 -14.44
N ARG A 85 -3.48 -14.41 -13.96
CA ARG A 85 -3.17 -14.77 -12.57
C ARG A 85 -3.64 -13.70 -11.60
N ILE A 86 -3.29 -12.43 -11.85
CA ILE A 86 -3.67 -11.35 -10.93
C ILE A 86 -5.18 -11.11 -10.93
N SER A 87 -5.85 -11.23 -12.09
CA SER A 87 -7.32 -11.19 -12.14
C SER A 87 -7.95 -12.31 -11.32
N ALA A 88 -7.43 -13.54 -11.40
CA ALA A 88 -7.94 -14.65 -10.60
C ALA A 88 -7.73 -14.45 -9.09
N VAL A 89 -6.57 -13.92 -8.69
CA VAL A 89 -6.28 -13.54 -7.30
C VAL A 89 -7.27 -12.49 -6.81
N ILE A 90 -7.51 -11.43 -7.57
CA ILE A 90 -8.48 -10.38 -7.21
C ILE A 90 -9.91 -10.93 -7.14
N SER A 91 -10.33 -11.77 -8.09
CA SER A 91 -11.64 -12.43 -8.04
C SER A 91 -11.79 -13.37 -6.85
N TYR A 92 -10.71 -13.96 -6.33
CA TYR A 92 -10.74 -14.70 -5.08
C TYR A 92 -10.93 -13.75 -3.90
N ILE A 93 -10.12 -12.70 -3.80
CA ILE A 93 -10.17 -11.70 -2.72
C ILE A 93 -11.55 -11.07 -2.58
N GLN A 94 -12.21 -10.76 -3.70
CA GLN A 94 -13.58 -10.22 -3.73
C GLN A 94 -14.60 -11.08 -2.97
N ARG A 95 -14.37 -12.39 -2.86
CA ARG A 95 -15.26 -13.36 -2.22
C ARG A 95 -14.83 -13.71 -0.79
N VAL A 96 -13.71 -13.17 -0.32
CA VAL A 96 -13.22 -13.41 1.04
C VAL A 96 -14.09 -12.66 2.04
N HIS A 97 -14.40 -13.34 3.15
CA HIS A 97 -15.10 -12.76 4.29
C HIS A 97 -14.31 -13.00 5.58
N PRO A 98 -14.20 -12.01 6.49
CA PRO A 98 -14.69 -10.63 6.37
C PRO A 98 -14.06 -9.86 5.19
N ALA A 99 -14.71 -8.78 4.75
CA ALA A 99 -14.23 -7.97 3.63
C ALA A 99 -12.84 -7.41 3.94
N VAL A 100 -11.99 -7.36 2.92
CA VAL A 100 -10.58 -6.98 3.06
C VAL A 100 -10.45 -5.46 3.02
N ASP A 101 -9.71 -4.90 3.97
CA ASP A 101 -9.51 -3.46 4.08
C ASP A 101 -8.23 -3.00 3.38
N ILE A 102 -7.18 -3.83 3.41
CA ILE A 102 -5.85 -3.50 2.89
C ILE A 102 -5.31 -4.68 2.09
N LEU A 103 -4.71 -4.39 0.93
CA LEU A 103 -3.98 -5.36 0.11
C LEU A 103 -2.54 -4.91 -0.09
N PHE A 104 -1.60 -5.82 0.18
CA PHE A 104 -0.20 -5.67 -0.19
C PHE A 104 0.16 -6.73 -1.24
N PHE A 105 0.45 -6.29 -2.46
CA PHE A 105 1.00 -7.16 -3.50
C PHE A 105 2.50 -6.93 -3.65
N GLN A 106 3.28 -8.00 -3.67
CA GLN A 106 4.71 -7.96 -3.99
C GLN A 106 4.98 -8.65 -5.33
N GLU A 107 6.07 -8.24 -5.98
CA GLU A 107 6.48 -8.77 -7.31
C GLU A 107 5.37 -8.65 -8.35
N VAL A 108 4.69 -7.51 -8.36
CA VAL A 108 3.71 -7.16 -9.40
C VAL A 108 4.47 -6.76 -10.66
N SER A 109 4.38 -7.58 -11.71
CA SER A 109 4.97 -7.25 -13.02
C SER A 109 4.20 -6.13 -13.71
N ARG A 110 4.82 -5.48 -14.72
CA ARG A 110 4.14 -4.43 -15.50
C ARG A 110 2.79 -4.86 -16.09
N PRO A 111 2.65 -6.04 -16.74
CA PRO A 111 1.35 -6.45 -17.26
C PRO A 111 0.34 -6.75 -16.15
N ALA A 112 0.77 -7.32 -15.02
CA ALA A 112 -0.10 -7.52 -13.87
C ALA A 112 -0.61 -6.18 -13.32
N LEU A 113 0.24 -5.16 -13.20
CA LEU A 113 -0.18 -3.83 -12.76
C LEU A 113 -1.22 -3.21 -13.69
N LEU A 114 -0.98 -3.25 -15.01
CA LEU A 114 -1.97 -2.77 -15.98
C LEU A 114 -3.30 -3.52 -15.87
N ALA A 115 -3.27 -4.83 -15.63
CA ALA A 115 -4.47 -5.61 -15.38
C ALA A 115 -5.18 -5.20 -14.08
N ILE A 116 -4.46 -4.94 -12.98
CA ILE A 116 -5.03 -4.41 -11.73
C ILE A 116 -5.75 -3.09 -12.00
N LEU A 117 -5.08 -2.15 -12.68
CA LEU A 117 -5.61 -0.82 -13.01
C LEU A 117 -6.82 -0.86 -13.95
N ALA A 118 -7.03 -1.96 -14.67
CA ALA A 118 -8.14 -2.17 -15.59
C ALA A 118 -9.39 -2.78 -14.94
N ILE A 119 -9.28 -3.40 -13.75
CA ILE A 119 -10.39 -4.10 -13.12
C ILE A 119 -11.41 -3.09 -12.57
N PRO A 120 -12.70 -3.15 -12.97
CA PRO A 120 -13.72 -2.19 -12.53
C PRO A 120 -13.86 -2.12 -11.01
N TRP A 121 -13.88 -3.27 -10.34
CA TRP A 121 -13.98 -3.34 -8.88
C TRP A 121 -12.81 -2.65 -8.16
N ILE A 122 -11.61 -2.66 -8.75
CA ILE A 122 -10.44 -1.95 -8.21
C ILE A 122 -10.65 -0.44 -8.36
N ARG A 123 -11.03 0.01 -9.55
CA ARG A 123 -11.31 1.42 -9.85
C ARG A 123 -12.37 2.01 -8.92
N GLU A 124 -13.44 1.26 -8.72
CA GLU A 124 -14.59 1.67 -7.92
C GLU A 124 -14.23 1.73 -6.43
N HIS A 125 -13.58 0.70 -5.88
CA HIS A 125 -13.51 0.50 -4.43
C HIS A 125 -12.15 0.74 -3.78
N TRP A 126 -11.08 1.01 -4.53
CA TRP A 126 -9.73 1.04 -3.96
C TRP A 126 -8.95 2.32 -4.30
N TYR A 127 -8.16 2.78 -3.33
CA TYR A 127 -7.02 3.68 -3.54
C TYR A 127 -5.78 2.85 -3.82
N LEU A 128 -4.85 3.34 -4.65
CA LEU A 128 -3.60 2.66 -5.00
C LEU A 128 -2.38 3.52 -4.72
N SER A 129 -1.29 2.90 -4.28
CA SER A 129 0.02 3.54 -4.18
C SER A 129 0.64 3.82 -5.54
N ASP A 130 0.36 2.97 -6.54
CA ASP A 130 1.00 2.99 -7.85
C ASP A 130 -0.08 2.93 -8.94
N ALA A 131 -0.31 4.05 -9.62
CA ALA A 131 -1.26 4.15 -10.73
C ALA A 131 -0.61 4.12 -12.12
N ASP A 132 0.70 3.94 -12.18
CA ASP A 132 1.47 3.82 -13.42
C ASP A 132 2.64 2.83 -13.26
N THR A 133 3.37 2.61 -14.35
CA THR A 133 4.51 1.68 -14.37
C THR A 133 5.85 2.35 -14.08
N VAL A 134 5.90 3.60 -13.60
CA VAL A 134 7.17 4.34 -13.38
C VAL A 134 8.03 3.62 -12.34
N ASN A 135 7.40 3.03 -11.32
CA ASN A 135 8.09 2.29 -10.27
C ASN A 135 8.47 0.85 -10.67
N CYS A 136 7.92 0.32 -11.76
CA CYS A 136 8.42 -0.89 -12.39
C CYS A 136 9.72 -0.56 -13.15
N ARG A 137 10.80 -0.26 -12.42
CA ARG A 137 12.12 0.15 -12.94
C ARG A 137 12.81 -0.99 -13.72
N THR A 138 14.12 -1.12 -13.59
CA THR A 138 14.95 -2.14 -14.26
C THR A 138 14.55 -3.58 -13.95
N GLN A 139 13.90 -3.82 -12.81
CA GLN A 139 13.56 -5.15 -12.26
C GLN A 139 12.34 -5.82 -12.89
N SER A 140 11.61 -5.14 -13.78
CA SER A 140 10.33 -5.60 -14.37
C SER A 140 9.15 -5.81 -13.40
N PHE A 141 9.32 -5.56 -12.09
CA PHE A 141 8.27 -5.65 -11.08
C PHE A 141 8.33 -4.52 -10.03
N THR A 142 7.26 -4.39 -9.25
CA THR A 142 7.12 -3.46 -8.11
C THR A 142 6.27 -4.08 -6.98
N SER A 143 6.20 -3.40 -5.85
CA SER A 143 5.18 -3.63 -4.81
C SER A 143 4.04 -2.63 -4.98
N VAL A 144 2.80 -3.04 -4.69
CA VAL A 144 1.60 -2.19 -4.81
C VAL A 144 0.77 -2.36 -3.55
N THR A 145 0.36 -1.25 -2.95
CA THR A 145 -0.57 -1.21 -1.83
C THR A 145 -1.93 -0.71 -2.32
N LEU A 146 -3.00 -1.39 -1.89
CA LEU A 146 -4.37 -0.95 -2.11
C LEU A 146 -5.09 -0.76 -0.77
N MET A 147 -5.81 0.36 -0.65
CA MET A 147 -6.58 0.72 0.54
C MET A 147 -8.07 0.83 0.17
N SER A 148 -8.94 0.13 0.88
CA SER A 148 -10.38 0.12 0.56
C SER A 148 -11.04 1.47 0.86
N LYS A 149 -11.75 2.04 -0.12
CA LYS A 149 -12.56 3.27 0.04
C LYS A 149 -13.74 3.08 1.01
N SER A 150 -14.17 1.83 1.24
CA SER A 150 -15.21 1.55 2.25
C SER A 150 -14.69 1.73 3.68
N ARG A 151 -13.38 1.61 3.89
CA ARG A 151 -12.75 1.71 5.21
C ARG A 151 -12.00 3.02 5.40
N PHE A 152 -11.26 3.45 4.38
CA PHE A 152 -10.40 4.63 4.39
C PHE A 152 -11.03 5.79 3.62
N THR A 153 -10.67 7.01 4.03
CA THR A 153 -11.03 8.24 3.32
C THR A 153 -9.80 9.08 3.03
N GLU A 154 -9.95 10.01 2.11
CA GLU A 154 -8.95 11.07 1.89
C GLU A 154 -8.83 11.92 3.16
N LEU A 155 -7.64 12.48 3.38
CA LEU A 155 -7.33 13.24 4.58
C LEU A 155 -8.33 14.38 4.79
N ASN A 156 -8.85 14.51 6.02
CA ASN A 156 -9.81 15.53 6.45
C ASN A 156 -11.14 15.55 5.67
N SER A 157 -11.43 14.54 4.84
CA SER A 157 -12.65 14.53 4.02
C SER A 157 -13.90 14.14 4.80
N ILE A 158 -13.78 13.20 5.75
CA ILE A 158 -14.92 12.74 6.57
C ILE A 158 -14.49 12.68 8.05
N PRO A 159 -15.15 13.43 8.95
CA PRO A 159 -14.86 13.36 10.38
C PRO A 159 -15.06 11.95 10.92
N ASN A 160 -14.24 11.57 11.91
CA ASN A 160 -14.36 10.30 12.63
C ASN A 160 -14.19 9.03 11.76
N ARG A 161 -13.53 9.13 10.60
CA ARG A 161 -13.12 7.97 9.76
C ARG A 161 -11.61 7.85 9.69
N ILE A 162 -11.14 6.62 9.47
CA ILE A 162 -9.72 6.35 9.25
C ILE A 162 -9.32 7.02 7.93
N SER A 163 -8.31 7.87 7.98
CA SER A 163 -7.82 8.61 6.83
C SER A 163 -6.52 8.01 6.29
N LEU A 164 -6.30 8.15 4.97
CA LEU A 164 -5.03 7.82 4.34
C LEU A 164 -3.94 8.74 4.86
N GLY A 165 -2.85 8.17 5.38
CA GLY A 165 -1.62 8.89 5.69
C GLY A 165 -0.67 8.94 4.50
N PRO A 166 0.55 9.46 4.69
CA PRO A 166 1.60 9.44 3.68
C PRO A 166 1.93 8.02 3.20
N VAL A 167 2.40 7.92 1.95
CA VAL A 167 2.94 6.69 1.36
C VAL A 167 4.33 6.99 0.80
N TRP A 168 5.29 6.11 1.06
CA TRP A 168 6.69 6.32 0.66
C TRP A 168 7.41 5.01 0.42
N ARG A 169 8.53 5.11 -0.30
CA ARG A 169 9.43 3.99 -0.57
C ARG A 169 10.77 4.20 0.11
N VAL A 170 11.31 3.13 0.69
CA VAL A 170 12.67 3.11 1.24
C VAL A 170 13.49 2.08 0.48
N LYS A 171 14.53 2.54 -0.22
CA LYS A 171 15.46 1.66 -0.94
C LYS A 171 16.34 0.92 0.06
N TYR A 172 16.52 -0.38 -0.15
CA TYR A 172 17.46 -1.19 0.62
C TYR A 172 18.48 -1.86 -0.30
N PRO A 173 19.64 -2.27 0.25
CA PRO A 173 20.68 -2.95 -0.51
C PRO A 173 20.12 -4.24 -1.10
N SER A 174 19.92 -4.26 -2.41
CA SER A 174 19.29 -5.39 -3.08
C SER A 174 19.83 -5.54 -4.49
N HIS A 175 20.27 -6.76 -4.83
CA HIS A 175 20.53 -7.17 -6.22
C HIS A 175 19.29 -7.05 -7.10
N PHE A 176 18.13 -7.06 -6.46
CA PHE A 176 16.83 -6.94 -7.08
C PHE A 176 16.23 -5.52 -6.96
N ASP A 177 17.05 -4.47 -6.73
CA ASP A 177 16.64 -3.06 -6.62
C ASP A 177 15.33 -2.86 -5.83
N ARG A 178 15.13 -3.74 -4.83
CA ARG A 178 13.89 -3.80 -4.08
C ARG A 178 13.83 -2.63 -3.12
N ASP A 179 12.61 -2.24 -2.81
CA ASP A 179 12.28 -1.24 -1.83
C ASP A 179 11.22 -1.75 -0.87
N ALA A 180 11.13 -1.08 0.27
CA ALA A 180 10.01 -1.21 1.18
C ALA A 180 9.00 -0.13 0.80
N LEU A 181 7.78 -0.53 0.42
CA LEU A 181 6.66 0.37 0.26
C LEU A 181 5.94 0.49 1.62
N CYS A 182 5.96 1.69 2.17
CA CYS A 182 5.45 2.01 3.50
C CYS A 182 4.31 3.00 3.39
N CYS A 183 3.37 2.93 4.33
CA CYS A 183 2.32 3.93 4.45
C CYS A 183 1.79 4.02 5.88
N ASP A 184 1.28 5.20 6.23
CA ASP A 184 0.58 5.43 7.49
C ASP A 184 -0.93 5.38 7.31
N ILE A 185 -1.62 5.08 8.42
CA ILE A 185 -3.06 5.24 8.57
C ILE A 185 -3.32 6.20 9.72
N LEU A 186 -4.26 7.12 9.52
CA LEU A 186 -4.58 8.14 10.52
C LEU A 186 -5.90 7.78 11.17
N LEU A 187 -5.86 7.45 12.46
CA LEU A 187 -7.04 7.08 13.23
C LEU A 187 -7.81 8.33 13.65
N PRO A 188 -9.16 8.26 13.71
CA PRO A 188 -9.95 9.37 14.22
C PRO A 188 -9.69 9.57 15.72
N SER A 189 -9.48 10.81 16.13
CA SER A 189 -9.39 11.19 17.53
C SER A 189 -10.78 11.06 18.18
N SER A 190 -10.90 10.36 19.31
CA SER A 190 -12.12 10.48 20.12
C SER A 190 -12.01 11.75 20.96
N SER A 191 -12.87 12.74 20.69
CA SER A 191 -13.08 13.83 21.64
C SER A 191 -13.87 13.28 22.83
N SER A 192 -13.21 13.06 23.96
CA SER A 192 -13.92 12.95 25.22
C SER A 192 -14.42 14.35 25.57
N SER A 193 -15.66 14.68 25.23
CA SER A 193 -16.36 15.73 25.95
C SER A 193 -16.53 15.23 27.38
N LEU A 194 -15.64 15.66 28.29
CA LEU A 194 -15.89 15.53 29.72
C LEU A 194 -17.26 16.16 29.99
N PRO A 195 -18.23 15.45 30.58
CA PRO A 195 -19.44 16.10 31.04
C PRO A 195 -19.02 17.15 32.06
N ASN A 196 -19.34 18.42 31.80
CA ASN A 196 -19.18 19.51 32.76
C ASN A 196 -19.75 19.03 34.09
N SER A 197 -18.88 18.73 35.06
CA SER A 197 -19.29 18.47 36.42
C SER A 197 -19.88 19.78 36.93
N VAL A 198 -21.22 19.83 36.97
CA VAL A 198 -21.97 20.87 37.67
C VAL A 198 -21.52 20.79 39.12
N LEU A 199 -20.67 21.72 39.54
CA LEU A 199 -20.39 21.95 40.95
C LEU A 199 -21.72 22.36 41.61
N PRO A 200 -22.17 21.68 42.67
CA PRO A 200 -23.32 22.15 43.43
C PRO A 200 -22.93 23.48 44.10
N GLN A 201 -23.75 24.51 43.91
CA GLN A 201 -23.66 25.71 44.71
C GLN A 201 -24.19 25.37 46.11
N GLU A 202 -23.31 25.42 47.12
CA GLU A 202 -23.73 25.45 48.52
C GLU A 202 -24.23 26.86 48.87
N ASN A 203 -25.39 26.89 49.52
CA ASN A 203 -26.03 28.07 50.12
C ASN A 203 -25.31 28.53 51.39
#